data_AF-A0A6G3ZWB8-F1
#
_entry.id   AF-A0A6G3ZWB8-F1
#
_cell.length_a   1.000
_cell.length_b   1.000
_cell.length_c   1.000
_cell.angle_alpha   90.00
_cell.angle_beta   90.00
_cell.angle_gamma   90.00
#
_symmetry.space_group_name_H-M   'P 1'
#
loop_
_entity.id
_entity.type
_entity.pdbx_description
1 polymer ?
#
loop_
_entity_poly.entity_id
_entity_poly.type
_entity_poly.pdbx_seq_one_letter_code
_entity_poly.pdbx_strand_id
1 'polypeptide(L)'
;MKRLLIYSLVVLISYIAGLFFYRAAFYCLGIPTDSEYDLLNTGLSLFFIFVAVPSYIWISLLLLHFKSRSFVFDTLAFILFGFFPATMVPFMIGFGFGYLTLSSYFFSDMAILLYAFFTGTGLFFSIGSSAAKMYIKKSHS
;
A
#
# COMPACT_ATOMS: atom_id res chain seq x y z
N MET A 1 7.68 1.94 -24.46
CA MET A 1 7.24 0.63 -23.91
C MET A 1 8.05 0.18 -22.69
N LYS A 2 9.39 0.15 -22.73
CA LYS A 2 10.24 -0.33 -21.61
C LYS A 2 9.92 0.33 -20.25
N ARG A 3 9.69 1.65 -20.21
CA ARG A 3 9.35 2.37 -18.96
C ARG A 3 8.05 1.86 -18.33
N LEU A 4 7.02 1.66 -19.14
CA LEU A 4 5.70 1.19 -18.67
C LEU A 4 5.82 -0.20 -18.06
N LEU A 5 6.54 -1.12 -18.73
CA LEU A 5 6.83 -2.46 -18.20
C LEU A 5 7.55 -2.43 -16.84
N ILE A 6 8.57 -1.58 -16.69
CA ILE A 6 9.30 -1.46 -15.42
C ILE A 6 8.36 -0.97 -14.30
N TYR A 7 7.56 0.06 -14.54
CA TYR A 7 6.64 0.57 -13.51
C TYR A 7 5.49 -0.41 -13.22
N SER A 8 4.98 -1.15 -14.21
CA SER A 8 4.04 -2.26 -13.97
C SER A 8 4.64 -3.33 -13.07
N LEU A 9 5.92 -3.65 -13.27
CA LEU A 9 6.64 -4.62 -12.44
C LEU A 9 6.87 -4.10 -11.01
N VAL A 10 7.16 -2.80 -10.86
CA VAL A 10 7.21 -2.15 -9.54
C VAL A 10 5.86 -2.26 -8.82
N VAL A 11 4.75 -1.97 -9.51
CA VAL A 11 3.40 -2.12 -8.93
C VAL A 11 3.15 -3.56 -8.49
N LEU A 12 3.46 -4.54 -9.33
CA LEU A 12 3.27 -5.95 -9.03
C LEU A 12 4.10 -6.40 -7.81
N ILE A 13 5.38 -6.07 -7.76
CA ILE A 13 6.25 -6.41 -6.64
C ILE A 13 5.75 -5.74 -5.35
N SER A 14 5.33 -4.48 -5.44
CA SER A 14 4.81 -3.75 -4.29
C SER A 14 3.56 -4.40 -3.72
N TYR A 15 2.66 -4.85 -4.59
CA TYR A 15 1.46 -5.59 -4.20
C TYR A 15 1.80 -6.91 -3.48
N ILE A 16 2.69 -7.71 -4.07
CA ILE A 16 3.13 -9.00 -3.49
C ILE A 16 3.78 -8.76 -2.12
N ALA A 17 4.60 -7.72 -1.98
CA ALA A 17 5.19 -7.34 -0.70
C ALA A 17 4.12 -6.93 0.32
N GLY A 18 3.11 -6.16 -0.09
CA GLY A 18 1.96 -5.85 0.76
C GLY A 18 1.25 -7.10 1.25
N LEU A 19 0.95 -8.06 0.37
CA LEU A 19 0.35 -9.34 0.75
C LEU A 19 1.21 -10.15 1.72
N PHE A 20 2.54 -10.13 1.53
CA PHE A 20 3.46 -10.79 2.45
C PHE A 20 3.40 -10.16 3.84
N PHE A 21 3.41 -8.83 3.94
CA PHE A 21 3.28 -8.12 5.21
C PHE A 21 1.93 -8.37 5.86
N TYR A 22 0.85 -8.39 5.07
CA TYR A 22 -0.49 -8.73 5.55
C TYR A 22 -0.52 -10.14 6.16
N ARG A 23 -0.01 -11.16 5.45
CA ARG A 23 0.02 -12.54 5.93
C ARG A 23 0.95 -12.72 7.14
N ALA A 24 2.07 -12.00 7.19
CA ALA A 24 2.94 -11.98 8.36
C ALA A 24 2.23 -11.40 9.59
N ALA A 25 1.55 -10.25 9.44
CA ALA A 25 0.76 -9.65 10.50
C ALA A 25 -0.39 -10.57 10.96
N PHE A 26 -1.08 -11.21 10.02
CA PHE A 26 -2.14 -12.19 10.29
C PHE A 26 -1.64 -13.34 11.17
N TYR A 27 -0.46 -13.89 10.84
CA TYR A 27 0.17 -14.95 11.61
C TYR A 27 0.62 -14.45 13.01
N CYS A 28 1.24 -13.27 13.09
CA CYS A 28 1.69 -12.68 14.35
C CYS A 28 0.55 -12.36 15.32
N LEU A 29 -0.62 -11.99 14.81
CA LEU A 29 -1.82 -11.73 15.61
C LEU A 29 -2.54 -13.02 16.04
N GLY A 30 -2.11 -14.19 15.56
CA GLY A 30 -2.71 -15.48 15.93
C GLY A 30 -4.16 -15.64 15.43
N ILE A 31 -4.51 -14.95 14.34
CA ILE A 31 -5.87 -14.97 13.80
C ILE A 31 -6.15 -16.34 13.17
N PRO A 32 -7.29 -16.98 13.48
CA PRO A 32 -7.67 -18.26 12.86
C PRO A 32 -7.88 -18.10 11.35
N THR A 33 -7.46 -19.11 10.60
CA THR A 33 -7.46 -19.11 9.12
C THR A 33 -8.85 -19.00 8.49
N ASP A 34 -9.91 -19.37 9.20
CA ASP A 34 -11.30 -19.30 8.72
C ASP A 34 -12.03 -18.02 9.16
N SER A 35 -11.28 -16.95 9.46
CA SER A 35 -11.85 -15.68 9.91
C SER A 35 -12.39 -14.84 8.74
N GLU A 36 -13.37 -13.97 9.04
CA GLU A 36 -13.94 -13.01 8.07
C GLU A 36 -12.88 -12.06 7.48
N TYR A 37 -11.69 -11.98 8.08
CA TYR A 37 -10.56 -11.22 7.57
C TYR A 37 -10.01 -11.75 6.24
N ASP A 38 -10.33 -12.97 5.81
CA ASP A 38 -9.95 -13.42 4.46
C ASP A 38 -10.76 -12.69 3.36
N LEU A 39 -11.97 -12.19 3.67
CA LEU A 39 -12.74 -11.30 2.77
C LEU A 39 -12.05 -9.94 2.61
N LEU A 40 -11.31 -9.50 3.62
CA LEU A 40 -10.54 -8.26 3.62
C LEU A 40 -9.49 -8.26 2.50
N ASN A 41 -8.93 -9.42 2.18
CA ASN A 41 -7.88 -9.56 1.17
C ASN A 41 -8.38 -9.22 -0.25
N THR A 42 -9.62 -9.61 -0.59
CA THR A 42 -10.26 -9.25 -1.87
C THR A 42 -10.53 -7.75 -1.94
N GLY A 43 -11.01 -7.16 -0.83
CA GLY A 43 -11.22 -5.71 -0.71
C GLY A 43 -9.91 -4.93 -0.87
N LEU A 44 -8.84 -5.38 -0.22
CA LEU A 44 -7.49 -4.84 -0.33
C LEU A 44 -6.96 -4.85 -1.75
N SER A 45 -7.18 -5.95 -2.48
CA SER A 45 -6.75 -6.11 -3.87
C SER A 45 -7.36 -5.03 -4.78
N LEU A 46 -8.68 -4.88 -4.72
CA LEU A 46 -9.41 -3.87 -5.50
C LEU A 46 -8.99 -2.46 -5.10
N PHE A 47 -8.89 -2.22 -3.79
CA PHE A 47 -8.48 -0.92 -3.26
C PHE A 47 -7.08 -0.53 -3.72
N PHE A 48 -6.13 -1.47 -3.67
CA PHE A 48 -4.77 -1.24 -4.11
C PHE A 48 -4.71 -0.83 -5.59
N ILE A 49 -5.43 -1.55 -6.46
CA ILE A 49 -5.44 -1.30 -7.91
C ILE A 49 -6.10 0.04 -8.24
N PHE A 50 -7.28 0.32 -7.68
CA PHE A 50 -8.09 1.47 -8.09
C PHE A 50 -7.77 2.76 -7.33
N VAL A 51 -7.14 2.68 -6.16
CA VAL A 51 -6.90 3.85 -5.32
C VAL A 51 -5.42 4.01 -4.98
N ALA A 52 -4.76 2.98 -4.44
CA ALA A 52 -3.37 3.11 -4.01
C ALA A 52 -2.42 3.36 -5.19
N VAL A 53 -2.54 2.60 -6.29
CA VAL A 53 -1.68 2.74 -7.47
C VAL A 53 -1.79 4.12 -8.13
N PRO A 54 -3.00 4.64 -8.48
CA PRO A 54 -3.14 5.99 -9.00
C PRO A 54 -2.55 7.05 -8.06
N SER A 55 -2.74 6.87 -6.76
CA SER A 55 -2.25 7.82 -5.76
C SER A 55 -0.73 7.79 -5.61
N TYR A 56 -0.11 6.61 -5.62
CA TYR A 56 1.36 6.49 -5.60
C TYR A 56 1.99 7.10 -6.85
N ILE A 57 1.35 6.96 -8.01
CA ILE A 57 1.76 7.64 -9.24
C ILE A 57 1.63 9.15 -9.08
N TRP A 58 0.49 9.65 -8.58
CA TRP A 58 0.25 11.07 -8.37
C TRP A 58 1.25 11.70 -7.39
N ILE A 59 1.49 11.05 -6.24
CA ILE A 59 2.49 11.45 -5.25
C ILE A 59 3.89 11.46 -5.88
N SER A 60 4.24 10.44 -6.67
CA SER A 60 5.52 10.41 -7.37
C SER A 60 5.71 11.58 -8.34
N LEU A 61 4.63 12.00 -9.01
CA LEU A 61 4.64 13.17 -9.90
C LEU A 61 4.75 14.48 -9.12
N LEU A 62 4.05 14.62 -7.99
CA LEU A 62 4.15 15.78 -7.10
C LEU A 62 5.56 15.92 -6.52
N LEU A 63 6.14 14.85 -5.97
CA LEU A 63 7.49 14.86 -5.41
C LEU A 63 8.55 15.18 -6.48
N LEU A 64 8.31 14.76 -7.73
CA LEU A 64 9.13 15.16 -8.87
C LEU A 64 9.09 16.67 -9.12
N HIS A 65 7.92 17.30 -8.97
CA HIS A 65 7.75 18.75 -9.13
C HIS A 65 8.50 19.54 -8.07
N PHE A 66 8.46 19.12 -6.80
CA PHE A 66 9.09 19.83 -5.69
C PHE A 66 10.61 19.62 -5.57
N LYS A 67 11.23 18.79 -6.42
CA LYS A 67 12.65 18.39 -6.36
C LYS A 67 13.10 17.82 -4.99
N SER A 68 12.16 17.60 -4.06
CA SER A 68 12.41 16.95 -2.78
C SER A 68 12.31 15.45 -3.00
N ARG A 69 13.47 14.79 -3.10
CA ARG A 69 13.55 13.34 -3.29
C ARG A 69 14.50 12.73 -2.26
N SER A 70 13.95 12.50 -1.08
CA SER A 70 14.59 11.62 -0.11
C SER A 70 13.81 10.31 -0.11
N PHE A 71 14.51 9.17 -0.21
CA PHE A 71 13.90 7.84 -0.12
C PHE A 71 12.99 7.71 1.12
N VAL A 72 13.43 8.27 2.25
CA VAL A 72 12.65 8.28 3.50
C VAL A 72 11.37 9.09 3.34
N PHE A 73 11.43 10.25 2.68
CA PHE A 73 10.28 11.12 2.47
C PHE A 73 9.28 10.50 1.48
N ASP A 74 9.75 9.92 0.38
CA ASP A 74 8.92 9.21 -0.60
C ASP A 74 8.20 8.03 0.09
N THR A 75 8.92 7.25 0.89
CA THR A 75 8.37 6.11 1.63
C THR A 75 7.31 6.56 2.64
N LEU A 76 7.60 7.58 3.45
CA LEU A 76 6.64 8.12 4.41
C LEU A 76 5.40 8.68 3.70
N ALA A 77 5.55 9.38 2.58
CA ALA A 77 4.43 9.91 1.81
C ALA A 77 3.52 8.79 1.28
N PHE A 78 4.09 7.70 0.74
CA PHE A 78 3.30 6.55 0.29
C PHE A 78 2.62 5.82 1.45
N ILE A 79 3.31 5.61 2.57
CA ILE A 79 2.74 4.95 3.75
C ILE A 79 1.60 5.78 4.34
N LEU A 80 1.83 7.07 4.59
CA LEU A 80 0.82 7.98 5.14
C LEU A 80 -0.41 8.06 4.23
N PHE A 81 -0.18 8.12 2.92
CA PHE A 81 -1.29 8.10 1.97
C PHE A 81 -2.01 6.75 1.97
N GLY A 82 -1.29 5.62 2.06
CA GLY A 82 -1.90 4.30 2.19
C GLY A 82 -2.70 4.12 3.48
N PHE A 83 -2.32 4.81 4.56
CA PHE A 83 -3.05 4.78 5.82
C PHE A 83 -4.33 5.60 5.79
N PHE A 84 -4.38 6.69 5.01
CA PHE A 84 -5.58 7.53 4.92
C PHE A 84 -6.84 6.72 4.53
N PRO A 85 -6.82 5.86 3.51
CA PRO A 85 -7.91 4.94 3.23
C PRO A 85 -8.20 3.94 4.33
N ALA A 86 -7.17 3.38 4.97
CA ALA A 86 -7.37 2.47 6.11
C ALA A 86 -8.15 3.15 7.25
N THR A 87 -7.97 4.47 7.43
CA THR A 87 -8.76 5.27 8.38
C THR A 87 -10.17 5.61 7.89
N MET A 88 -10.44 5.52 6.58
CA MET A 88 -11.74 5.80 5.98
C MET A 88 -12.67 4.58 6.00
N VAL A 89 -12.12 3.36 6.10
CA VAL A 89 -12.90 2.10 6.10
C VAL A 89 -14.07 2.06 7.12
N PRO A 90 -13.94 2.55 8.37
CA PRO A 90 -15.06 2.60 9.32
C PRO A 90 -16.23 3.46 8.86
N PHE A 91 -15.95 4.44 8.00
CA PHE A 91 -16.93 5.36 7.43
C PHE A 91 -17.51 4.81 6.12
N MET A 92 -16.84 3.84 5.49
CA MET A 92 -17.29 3.16 4.28
C MET A 92 -18.04 1.88 4.65
N ILE A 93 -19.34 2.03 4.88
CA ILE A 93 -20.30 0.99 5.33
C ILE A 93 -20.23 -0.32 4.51
N GLY A 94 -19.73 -0.29 3.27
CA GLY A 94 -19.67 -1.41 2.34
C GLY A 94 -18.66 -2.52 2.63
N PHE A 95 -17.76 -2.37 3.61
CA PHE A 95 -16.80 -3.43 3.96
C PHE A 95 -17.33 -4.46 4.97
N GLY A 96 -18.56 -4.31 5.48
CA GLY A 96 -19.18 -5.27 6.41
C GLY A 96 -18.79 -5.09 7.89
N PHE A 97 -17.98 -4.08 8.22
CA PHE A 97 -17.43 -3.85 9.57
C PHE A 97 -18.02 -2.62 10.28
N GLY A 98 -19.18 -2.13 9.83
CA GLY A 98 -19.87 -0.98 10.44
C GLY A 98 -20.35 -1.20 11.89
N TYR A 99 -20.13 -2.40 12.45
CA TYR A 99 -20.46 -2.76 13.82
C TYR A 99 -19.37 -2.36 14.84
N LEU A 100 -18.15 -2.04 14.40
CA LEU A 100 -17.07 -1.59 15.30
C LEU A 100 -17.24 -0.10 15.60
N THR A 101 -17.21 0.27 16.88
CA THR A 101 -17.10 1.69 17.27
C THR A 101 -15.80 2.29 16.74
N LEU A 102 -15.80 3.60 16.47
CA LEU A 102 -14.68 4.29 15.84
C LEU A 102 -13.35 4.04 16.58
N SER A 103 -13.38 4.09 17.92
CA SER A 103 -12.21 3.83 18.76
C SER A 103 -11.77 2.37 18.72
N SER A 104 -12.70 1.41 18.76
CA SER A 104 -12.35 -0.01 18.69
C SER A 104 -11.75 -0.41 17.35
N TYR A 105 -12.10 0.29 16.26
CA TYR A 105 -11.55 0.00 14.95
C TYR A 105 -10.05 0.29 14.85
N PHE A 106 -9.59 1.46 15.32
CA PHE A 106 -8.19 1.86 15.14
C PHE A 106 -7.19 0.98 15.90
N PHE A 107 -7.66 0.23 16.90
CA PHE A 107 -6.89 -0.76 17.66
C PHE A 107 -7.27 -2.21 17.33
N SER A 108 -8.13 -2.42 16.34
CA SER A 108 -8.54 -3.75 15.92
C SER A 108 -7.45 -4.43 15.08
N ASP A 109 -7.47 -5.77 15.09
CA ASP A 109 -6.63 -6.60 14.23
C ASP A 109 -6.75 -6.19 12.75
N MET A 110 -7.95 -5.81 12.33
CA MET A 110 -8.23 -5.31 10.98
C MET A 110 -7.40 -4.09 10.61
N ALA A 111 -7.37 -3.07 11.46
CA ALA A 111 -6.60 -1.86 11.19
C ALA A 111 -5.10 -2.17 11.11
N ILE A 112 -4.60 -3.04 12.01
CA ILE A 112 -3.20 -3.48 12.01
C ILE A 112 -2.86 -4.20 10.70
N LEU A 113 -3.74 -5.09 10.23
CA LEU A 113 -3.57 -5.81 8.96
C LEU A 113 -3.51 -4.85 7.76
N LEU A 114 -4.40 -3.84 7.72
CA LEU A 114 -4.39 -2.82 6.68
C LEU A 114 -3.11 -1.98 6.72
N TYR A 115 -2.69 -1.54 7.91
CA TYR A 115 -1.44 -0.80 8.08
C TYR A 115 -0.24 -1.62 7.63
N ALA A 116 -0.18 -2.91 7.97
CA ALA A 116 0.89 -3.80 7.52
C ALA A 116 0.94 -3.90 6.00
N PHE A 117 -0.22 -4.11 5.35
CA PHE A 117 -0.32 -4.16 3.89
C PHE A 117 0.17 -2.86 3.24
N PHE A 118 -0.37 -1.71 3.63
CA PHE A 118 0.00 -0.42 3.03
C PHE A 118 1.45 -0.03 3.32
N THR A 119 1.97 -0.40 4.48
CA THR A 119 3.40 -0.22 4.81
C THR A 119 4.28 -1.01 3.84
N GLY A 120 3.99 -2.29 3.64
CA GLY A 120 4.73 -3.14 2.72
C GLY A 120 4.67 -2.60 1.28
N THR A 121 3.48 -2.24 0.80
CA THR A 121 3.34 -1.69 -0.55
C THR A 121 4.07 -0.36 -0.74
N GLY A 122 3.97 0.58 0.22
CA GLY A 122 4.61 1.89 0.13
C GLY A 122 6.13 1.80 0.13
N LEU A 123 6.69 0.93 0.98
CA LEU A 123 8.13 0.70 1.07
C LEU A 123 8.68 0.10 -0.24
N PHE A 124 8.08 -0.96 -0.75
CA PHE A 124 8.55 -1.60 -1.98
C PHE A 124 8.30 -0.74 -3.22
N PHE A 125 7.24 0.07 -3.23
CA PHE A 125 7.01 1.02 -4.31
C PHE A 125 8.06 2.13 -4.33
N SER A 126 8.45 2.63 -3.15
CA SER A 126 9.54 3.60 -3.01
C SER A 126 10.88 3.05 -3.52
N ILE A 127 11.23 1.82 -3.10
CA ILE A 127 12.44 1.13 -3.57
C ILE A 127 12.38 0.91 -5.08
N GLY A 128 11.30 0.32 -5.57
CA GLY A 128 11.12 -0.04 -6.97
C GLY A 128 11.11 1.17 -7.88
N SER A 129 10.43 2.25 -7.49
CA SER A 129 10.40 3.50 -8.27
C SER A 129 11.78 4.17 -8.29
N SER A 130 12.53 4.14 -7.20
CA SER A 130 13.91 4.65 -7.13
C SER A 130 14.85 3.85 -8.03
N ALA A 131 14.79 2.51 -7.96
CA ALA A 131 15.57 1.62 -8.80
C ALA A 131 15.22 1.79 -10.29
N ALA A 132 13.93 1.87 -10.62
CA ALA A 132 13.44 2.10 -11.98
C ALA A 132 13.99 3.40 -12.58
N LYS A 133 13.97 4.50 -11.80
CA LYS A 133 14.53 5.80 -12.21
C LYS A 133 16.04 5.69 -12.50
N MET A 134 16.80 5.01 -11.63
CA MET A 134 18.25 4.83 -11.81
C MET A 134 18.56 4.00 -13.06
N TYR A 135 17.83 2.90 -13.28
CA TYR A 135 17.99 2.05 -14.45
C TYR A 135 17.69 2.80 -15.76
N ILE A 136 16.57 3.54 -15.79
CA ILE A 136 16.20 4.33 -16.97
C ILE A 136 17.25 5.40 -17.27
N LYS A 137 17.77 6.10 -16.26
CA LYS A 137 18.84 7.10 -16.45
C LYS A 137 20.09 6.48 -17.07
N LYS A 138 20.52 5.31 -16.58
CA LYS A 138 21.69 4.58 -17.10
C LYS A 138 21.49 4.07 -18.53
N SER A 139 20.26 3.73 -18.92
CA SER A 139 19.95 3.25 -20.28
C SER A 139 19.96 4.33 -21.37
N HIS A 140 20.07 5.61 -20.97
CA HIS A 140 20.07 6.78 -21.87
C HIS A 140 21.38 7.57 -21.84
N SER A 141 22.41 7.12 -21.10
CA SER A 141 23.78 7.66 -21.17
C SER A 141 24.67 6.72 -21.97
#